data_AF-X1UKN8-F1
#
_entry.id   AF-X1UKN8-F1
#
_cell.length_a   1.000
_cell.length_b   1.000
_cell.length_c   1.000
_cell.angle_alpha   90.00
_cell.angle_beta   90.00
_cell.angle_gamma   90.00
#
_symmetry.space_group_name_H-M   'P 1'
#
loop_
_entity.id
_entity.type
_entity.pdbx_description
1 polymer ?
#
loop_
_entity_poly.entity_id
_entity_poly.type
_entity_poly.pdbx_seq_one_letter_code
_entity_poly.pdbx_strand_id
1 'polypeptide(L)'
;GINAALYKNISLLISSFFTGMAGAFYMNYMAFIDPHVVFSLHYISIMAILVGIIGGVATIWGPAVGAFIMIGVQETFRSAIFGLAPKWISQAHVLVFGLLVIFVILFMANGVVGDWPKIKRLFVRSR
;
A
#
# COMPACT_ATOMS: atom_id res chain seq x y z
N GLY A 1 -33.08 13.68 -9.13
CA GLY A 1 -31.97 12.76 -9.43
C GLY A 1 -30.71 13.23 -8.71
N ILE A 2 -29.85 12.33 -8.27
CA ILE A 2 -28.56 12.67 -7.66
C ILE A 2 -27.54 13.07 -8.74
N ASN A 3 -26.87 14.21 -8.57
CA ASN A 3 -25.84 14.67 -9.51
C ASN A 3 -24.53 13.90 -9.28
N ALA A 4 -24.38 12.76 -9.98
CA ALA A 4 -23.21 11.90 -9.85
C ALA A 4 -21.89 12.61 -10.24
N ALA A 5 -21.91 13.58 -11.15
CA ALA A 5 -20.72 14.33 -11.54
C ALA A 5 -20.21 15.20 -10.38
N LEU A 6 -21.12 15.87 -9.66
CA LEU A 6 -20.75 16.72 -8.52
C LEU A 6 -20.11 15.93 -7.38
N TYR A 7 -20.68 14.77 -6.99
CA TYR A 7 -20.10 13.94 -5.93
C TYR A 7 -18.75 13.31 -6.32
N LYS A 8 -18.58 12.90 -7.59
CA LYS A 8 -17.28 12.42 -8.08
C LYS A 8 -16.24 13.53 -8.07
N ASN A 9 -16.59 14.74 -8.48
CA ASN A 9 -15.65 15.86 -8.47
C ASN A 9 -15.24 16.24 -7.05
N ILE A 10 -16.17 16.27 -6.09
CA ILE A 10 -15.85 16.55 -4.68
C ILE A 10 -14.91 15.49 -4.11
N SER A 11 -15.19 14.19 -4.33
CA SER A 11 -14.30 13.12 -3.86
C SER A 11 -12.92 13.16 -4.52
N LEU A 12 -12.85 13.52 -5.80
CA LEU A 12 -11.59 13.69 -6.52
C LEU A 12 -10.79 14.90 -5.98
N LEU A 13 -11.44 16.03 -5.71
CA LEU A 13 -10.80 17.23 -5.17
C LEU A 13 -10.16 16.97 -3.80
N ILE A 14 -10.87 16.26 -2.91
CA ILE A 14 -10.34 15.91 -1.59
C ILE A 14 -9.14 14.96 -1.75
N SER A 15 -9.26 13.95 -2.61
CA SER A 15 -8.19 12.98 -2.84
C SER A 15 -6.94 13.60 -3.47
N SER A 16 -7.12 14.49 -4.46
CA SER A 16 -6.02 15.17 -5.15
C SER A 16 -5.33 16.19 -4.26
N PHE A 17 -6.05 16.83 -3.33
CA PHE A 17 -5.45 17.74 -2.34
C PHE A 17 -4.41 17.04 -1.48
N PHE A 18 -4.76 15.91 -0.84
CA PHE A 18 -3.81 15.16 -0.01
C PHE A 18 -2.68 14.54 -0.83
N THR A 19 -3.00 14.00 -2.01
CA THR A 19 -2.00 13.41 -2.92
C THR A 19 -0.99 14.46 -3.40
N GLY A 20 -1.46 15.65 -3.79
CA GLY A 20 -0.62 16.75 -4.23
C GLY A 20 0.25 17.31 -3.10
N MET A 21 -0.31 17.43 -1.89
CA MET A 21 0.45 17.86 -0.71
C MET A 21 1.58 16.87 -0.37
N ALA A 22 1.29 15.57 -0.36
CA ALA A 22 2.31 14.54 -0.16
C ALA A 22 3.40 14.57 -1.24
N GLY A 23 3.01 14.76 -2.51
CA GLY A 23 3.95 14.89 -3.63
C GLY A 23 4.85 16.13 -3.51
N ALA A 24 4.30 17.29 -3.10
CA ALA A 24 5.06 18.51 -2.89
C ALA A 24 6.12 18.35 -1.78
N PHE A 25 5.75 17.72 -0.66
CA PHE A 25 6.70 17.40 0.41
C PHE A 25 7.77 16.40 -0.05
N TYR A 26 7.39 15.38 -0.82
CA TYR A 26 8.33 14.39 -1.35
C TYR A 26 9.38 15.03 -2.28
N MET A 27 8.97 15.96 -3.16
CA MET A 27 9.90 16.72 -4.00
C MET A 27 10.86 17.57 -3.18
N ASN A 28 10.36 18.24 -2.14
CA ASN A 28 11.20 19.06 -1.27
C ASN A 28 12.24 18.19 -0.51
N TYR A 29 11.84 17.00 -0.07
CA TYR A 29 12.74 16.04 0.59
C TYR A 29 13.87 15.57 -0.33
N MET A 30 13.59 15.33 -1.61
CA MET A 30 14.60 14.83 -2.55
C MET A 30 15.55 15.92 -3.06
N ALA A 31 15.15 17.20 -3.01
CA ALA A 31 15.92 18.38 -3.45
C ALA A 31 16.46 18.35 -4.90
N PHE A 32 16.24 17.28 -5.64
CA PHE A 32 16.63 17.06 -7.03
C PHE A 32 15.50 16.36 -7.80
N ILE A 33 15.28 16.78 -9.05
CA ILE A 33 14.20 16.25 -9.90
C ILE A 33 14.82 15.33 -10.95
N ASP A 34 14.79 14.03 -10.67
CA ASP A 34 15.14 12.98 -11.64
C ASP A 34 13.89 12.15 -11.98
N PRO A 35 13.50 12.01 -13.27
CA PRO A 35 12.35 11.21 -13.68
C PRO A 35 12.36 9.78 -13.14
N HIS A 36 13.54 9.16 -12.99
CA HIS A 36 13.67 7.81 -12.47
C HIS A 36 13.32 7.70 -11.00
N VAL A 37 13.51 8.78 -10.25
CA VAL A 37 13.30 8.84 -8.81
C VAL A 37 11.87 9.31 -8.52
N VAL A 38 11.40 10.35 -9.21
CA VAL A 38 10.10 10.98 -8.95
C VAL A 38 8.92 10.22 -9.58
N PHE A 39 9.15 9.53 -10.71
CA PHE A 39 8.15 8.73 -11.41
C PHE A 39 8.50 7.24 -11.39
N SER A 40 9.17 6.78 -10.34
CA SER A 40 9.53 5.38 -10.24
C SER A 40 8.29 4.48 -10.16
N LEU A 41 8.07 3.69 -11.21
CA LEU A 41 6.99 2.69 -11.25
C LEU A 41 7.08 1.73 -10.07
N HIS A 42 8.29 1.23 -9.79
CA HIS A 42 8.53 0.21 -8.77
C HIS A 42 8.36 0.76 -7.35
N TYR A 43 8.91 1.93 -7.06
CA TYR A 43 8.98 2.43 -5.68
C TYR A 43 7.78 3.28 -5.26
N ILE A 44 7.10 3.95 -6.19
CA ILE A 44 6.02 4.90 -5.87
C ILE A 44 4.68 4.38 -6.37
N SER A 45 4.56 4.13 -7.68
CA SER A 45 3.26 3.79 -8.29
C SER A 45 2.74 2.45 -7.82
N ILE A 46 3.58 1.40 -7.86
CA ILE A 46 3.21 0.07 -7.41
C ILE A 46 2.89 0.11 -5.92
N MET A 47 3.78 0.68 -5.09
CA MET A 47 3.56 0.81 -3.65
C MET A 47 2.21 1.44 -3.27
N ALA A 48 1.82 2.53 -3.93
CA ALA A 48 0.53 3.18 -3.68
C ALA A 48 -0.66 2.24 -3.94
N ILE A 49 -0.59 1.45 -5.02
CA ILE A 49 -1.60 0.44 -5.35
C ILE A 49 -1.59 -0.69 -4.33
N LEU A 50 -0.41 -1.18 -3.94
CA LEU A 50 -0.22 -2.26 -2.97
C LEU A 50 -0.85 -1.92 -1.63
N VAL A 51 -0.58 -0.73 -1.11
CA VAL A 51 -1.16 -0.25 0.14
C VAL A 51 -2.69 -0.25 0.08
N GLY A 52 -3.28 0.17 -1.04
CA GLY A 52 -4.73 0.17 -1.24
C GLY A 52 -5.33 -1.24 -1.29
N ILE A 53 -4.71 -2.15 -2.06
CA ILE A 53 -5.19 -3.54 -2.20
C ILE A 53 -5.06 -4.29 -0.88
N ILE A 54 -3.91 -4.18 -0.22
CA ILE A 54 -3.63 -4.91 1.02
C ILE A 54 -4.49 -4.40 2.17
N GLY A 55 -4.65 -3.08 2.25
CA GLY A 55 -5.53 -2.44 3.23
C GLY A 55 -7.01 -2.75 3.00
N GLY A 56 -7.44 -2.73 1.75
CA GLY A 56 -8.82 -2.89 1.31
C GLY A 56 -9.35 -1.61 0.65
N VAL A 57 -9.57 -1.66 -0.68
CA VAL A 57 -9.90 -0.51 -1.54
C VAL A 57 -11.21 0.18 -1.17
N ALA A 58 -12.17 -0.56 -0.59
CA ALA A 58 -13.49 -0.05 -0.23
C ALA A 58 -13.61 0.42 1.24
N THR A 59 -12.48 0.57 1.96
CA THR A 59 -12.50 0.86 3.41
C THR A 59 -11.79 2.16 3.75
N ILE A 60 -12.34 2.91 4.72
CA ILE A 60 -11.78 4.21 5.16
C ILE A 60 -10.42 4.02 5.85
N TRP A 61 -10.27 2.97 6.66
CA TRP A 61 -9.04 2.66 7.41
C TRP A 61 -8.09 1.70 6.69
N GLY A 62 -8.53 1.10 5.58
CA GLY A 62 -7.74 0.16 4.80
C GLY A 62 -6.38 0.71 4.42
N PRO A 63 -6.28 1.86 3.73
CA PRO A 63 -5.00 2.42 3.30
C PRO A 63 -4.02 2.66 4.45
N ALA A 64 -4.49 3.08 5.64
CA ALA A 64 -3.63 3.26 6.80
C ALA A 64 -3.04 1.95 7.31
N VAL A 65 -3.86 0.89 7.42
CA VAL A 65 -3.42 -0.45 7.83
C VAL A 65 -2.53 -1.09 6.75
N GLY A 66 -2.90 -0.94 5.49
CA GLY A 66 -2.10 -1.39 4.35
C GLY A 66 -0.73 -0.72 4.31
N ALA A 67 -0.65 0.57 4.59
CA ALA A 67 0.61 1.31 4.70
C ALA A 67 1.45 0.79 5.86
N PHE A 68 0.85 0.56 7.02
CA PHE A 68 1.55 0.02 8.19
C PHE A 68 2.14 -1.38 7.90
N ILE A 69 1.37 -2.28 7.30
CA ILE A 69 1.83 -3.62 6.94
C ILE A 69 2.93 -3.53 5.88
N MET A 70 2.73 -2.74 4.82
CA MET A 70 3.70 -2.60 3.74
C MET A 70 5.02 -2.00 4.22
N ILE A 71 4.96 -0.96 5.04
CA ILE A 71 6.15 -0.35 5.66
C ILE A 71 6.82 -1.36 6.59
N GLY A 72 6.05 -2.08 7.40
CA GLY A 72 6.58 -3.12 8.29
C GLY A 72 7.30 -4.23 7.50
N VAL A 73 6.72 -4.70 6.40
CA VAL A 73 7.35 -5.68 5.51
C VAL A 73 8.56 -5.09 4.81
N GLN A 74 8.47 -3.87 4.28
CA GLN A 74 9.59 -3.21 3.60
C GLN A 74 10.75 -3.00 4.56
N GLU A 75 10.48 -2.51 5.77
CA GLU A 75 11.49 -2.31 6.79
C GLU A 75 12.02 -3.66 7.26
N THR A 76 11.18 -4.68 7.41
CA THR A 76 11.64 -6.04 7.71
C THR A 76 12.49 -6.60 6.59
N PHE A 77 12.21 -6.38 5.31
CA PHE A 77 13.08 -6.85 4.22
C PHE A 77 14.36 -6.01 4.09
N ARG A 78 14.26 -4.72 4.44
CA ARG A 78 15.41 -3.81 4.53
C ARG A 78 16.29 -4.14 5.74
N SER A 79 15.71 -4.67 6.82
CA SER A 79 16.35 -5.03 8.10
C SER A 79 16.70 -6.52 8.21
N ALA A 80 15.97 -7.39 7.52
CA ALA A 80 16.17 -8.82 7.32
C ALA A 80 16.69 -8.96 5.88
N ILE A 81 17.90 -8.55 5.68
CA ILE A 81 18.98 -9.39 6.11
C ILE A 81 19.58 -8.88 7.43
N PHE A 82 19.31 -9.57 8.56
CA PHE A 82 19.87 -9.26 9.88
C PHE A 82 21.35 -9.73 9.93
N GLY A 83 22.15 -9.31 8.94
CA GLY A 83 23.56 -9.68 8.71
C GLY A 83 23.83 -11.00 7.95
N LEU A 84 22.83 -11.86 7.70
CA LEU A 84 23.05 -13.29 7.34
C LEU A 84 22.83 -13.73 5.88
N ALA A 85 22.46 -12.84 4.96
CA ALA A 85 22.03 -13.21 3.62
C ALA A 85 22.65 -12.32 2.51
N PRO A 86 22.85 -12.85 1.30
CA PRO A 86 23.56 -12.15 0.23
C PRO A 86 22.78 -10.96 -0.34
N LYS A 87 23.51 -9.89 -0.73
CA LYS A 87 23.03 -8.63 -1.34
C LYS A 87 21.97 -8.79 -2.45
N TRP A 88 21.96 -9.93 -3.14
CA TRP A 88 20.98 -10.28 -4.18
C TRP A 88 19.53 -10.33 -3.67
N ILE A 89 19.32 -10.63 -2.38
CA ILE A 89 17.98 -10.67 -1.77
C ILE A 89 17.41 -9.26 -1.57
N SER A 90 18.26 -8.25 -1.43
CA SER A 90 17.80 -6.85 -1.32
C SER A 90 17.17 -6.34 -2.62
N GLN A 91 17.47 -6.96 -3.77
CA GLN A 91 16.81 -6.69 -5.07
C GLN A 91 15.53 -7.51 -5.26
N ALA A 92 15.34 -8.58 -4.46
CA ALA A 92 14.17 -9.45 -4.53
C ALA A 92 12.93 -8.90 -3.80
N HIS A 93 13.02 -7.69 -3.22
CA HIS A 93 11.89 -7.05 -2.53
C HIS A 93 10.65 -6.93 -3.43
N VAL A 94 10.83 -6.66 -4.73
CA VAL A 94 9.73 -6.57 -5.70
C VAL A 94 8.98 -7.91 -5.84
N LEU A 95 9.72 -9.01 -5.87
CA LEU A 95 9.16 -10.35 -6.06
C LEU A 95 8.38 -10.80 -4.81
N VAL A 96 8.89 -10.44 -3.64
CA VAL A 96 8.21 -10.63 -2.35
C VAL A 96 6.93 -9.81 -2.27
N PHE A 97 6.96 -8.54 -2.68
CA PHE A 97 5.75 -7.71 -2.73
C PHE A 97 4.71 -8.31 -3.68
N GLY A 98 5.12 -8.79 -4.86
CA GLY A 98 4.24 -9.49 -5.78
C GLY A 98 3.62 -10.76 -5.17
N LEU A 99 4.42 -11.56 -4.45
CA LEU A 99 3.92 -12.75 -3.77
C LEU A 99 2.95 -12.40 -2.63
N LEU A 100 3.24 -11.35 -1.87
CA LEU A 100 2.39 -10.87 -0.79
C LEU A 100 1.03 -10.40 -1.34
N VAL A 101 1.02 -9.73 -2.48
CA VAL A 101 -0.23 -9.37 -3.18
C VAL A 101 -1.01 -10.58 -3.61
N ILE A 102 -0.36 -11.54 -4.27
CA ILE A 102 -1.03 -12.77 -4.71
C ILE A 102 -1.67 -13.44 -3.51
N PHE A 103 -0.94 -13.55 -2.40
CA PHE A 103 -1.44 -14.11 -1.15
C PHE A 103 -2.66 -13.33 -0.63
N VAL A 104 -2.57 -12.00 -0.51
CA VAL A 104 -3.69 -11.18 -0.02
C VAL A 104 -4.91 -11.28 -0.93
N ILE A 105 -4.74 -11.27 -2.25
CA ILE A 105 -5.86 -11.42 -3.19
C ILE A 105 -6.49 -12.82 -3.09
N LEU A 106 -5.69 -13.88 -2.95
CA LEU A 106 -6.18 -15.26 -2.87
C LEU A 106 -6.94 -15.56 -1.57
N PHE A 107 -6.42 -15.07 -0.44
CA PHE A 107 -6.95 -15.41 0.88
C PHE A 107 -7.89 -14.32 1.46
N MET A 108 -7.77 -13.07 1.00
CA MET A 108 -8.44 -11.89 1.59
C MET A 108 -8.84 -10.89 0.50
N ALA A 109 -9.81 -11.28 -0.33
CA ALA A 109 -10.26 -10.50 -1.50
C ALA A 109 -10.78 -9.08 -1.16
N ASN A 110 -11.19 -8.80 0.09
CA ASN A 110 -11.60 -7.45 0.51
C ASN A 110 -10.46 -6.65 1.20
N GLY A 111 -9.25 -7.21 1.28
CA GLY A 111 -8.13 -6.66 2.04
C GLY A 111 -8.22 -6.96 3.55
N VAL A 112 -7.17 -6.60 4.29
CA VAL A 112 -7.00 -6.92 5.71
C VAL A 112 -8.12 -6.32 6.56
N VAL A 113 -8.51 -5.08 6.29
CA VAL A 113 -9.56 -4.38 7.06
C VAL A 113 -10.96 -4.81 6.62
N GLY A 114 -11.16 -5.08 5.32
CA GLY A 114 -12.44 -5.52 4.77
C GLY A 114 -12.88 -6.90 5.26
N ASP A 115 -11.96 -7.85 5.38
CA ASP A 115 -12.25 -9.21 5.87
C ASP A 115 -12.05 -9.37 7.39
N TRP A 116 -11.73 -8.30 8.13
CA TRP A 116 -11.60 -8.31 9.61
C TRP A 116 -12.79 -8.99 10.35
N PRO A 117 -14.06 -8.81 9.94
CA PRO A 117 -15.19 -9.52 10.54
C PRO A 117 -15.19 -11.03 10.26
N LYS A 118 -14.66 -11.49 9.11
CA LYS A 118 -14.52 -12.92 8.77
C LYS A 118 -13.35 -13.55 9.52
N ILE A 119 -12.22 -12.84 9.67
CA ILE A 119 -11.06 -13.29 10.45
C ILE A 119 -11.46 -13.55 11.90
N LYS A 120 -12.22 -12.62 12.52
CA LYS A 120 -12.73 -12.81 13.88
C LYS A 120 -13.62 -14.04 14.01
N ARG A 121 -14.46 -14.36 13.01
CA ARG A 121 -15.30 -15.58 13.04
C ARG A 121 -14.50 -16.87 12.89
N LEU A 122 -13.43 -16.87 12.10
CA LEU A 122 -12.53 -18.01 11.99
C LEU A 122 -11.77 -18.26 13.30
N PHE A 123 -11.34 -17.21 13.99
CA PHE A 123 -10.64 -17.33 15.27
C PHE A 123 -11.54 -17.72 16.44
N VAL A 124 -12.81 -17.29 16.44
CA VAL A 124 -13.79 -17.60 17.49
C VAL A 124 -14.36 -19.02 17.37
N ARG A 125 -14.29 -19.67 16.20
CA ARG A 125 -14.78 -21.05 16.02
C ARG A 125 -13.79 -22.14 16.49
N SER A 126 -12.60 -21.74 16.95
CA SER A 126 -11.57 -22.64 17.50
C SER A 126 -11.42 -22.52 19.03
N ARG A 127 -12.46 -22.04 19.73
CA ARG A 127 -12.64 -22.24 21.17
C ARG A 127 -13.99 -22.86 21.45
#